data_AF-M3JRD0-F1
#
_entry.id   AF-M3JRD0-F1
#
_cell.length_a   1.000
_cell.length_b   1.000
_cell.length_c   1.000
_cell.angle_alpha   90.00
_cell.angle_beta   90.00
_cell.angle_gamma   90.00
#
_symmetry.space_group_name_H-M   'P 1'
#
loop_
_entity.id
_entity.type
_entity.pdbx_description
1 polymer ?
#
loop_
_entity_poly.entity_id
_entity_poly.type
_entity_poly.pdbx_seq_one_letter_code
_entity_poly.pdbx_strand_id
1 'polypeptide(L)'
;MPELRRSKRVASKPAKEEPSIEEPSKKKTKPAVSSEKPASSGLEVGDKIPDDFAALLNQDNEEVNLPEVVKTSKYVIIFAYPKASTGGCTKQLLGFESDYAFYKDNDVTVFGLSADSPKAQKTFQEKKGAEFDLLSDPEKKLIGLLGAKKSPSGIKRSHWIFADGVLKVKEIQISPDASYEGAKKEIEKLIKGDKNGDAATKEEPEKVEDEEKAETEAEPKAEEPKEDEPKAEEEPKEEKEEAKVEDNGETKEEPKDASTEDKKESE
;
A
#
# COMPACT_ATOMS: atom_id res chain seq x y z
N MET A 1 37.63 6.82 -58.23
CA MET A 1 38.39 5.57 -58.42
C MET A 1 39.40 5.43 -57.28
N PRO A 2 39.63 4.23 -56.74
CA PRO A 2 40.42 3.97 -55.55
C PRO A 2 41.91 3.89 -55.88
N GLU A 3 42.79 4.33 -54.98
CA GLU A 3 44.21 3.94 -55.01
C GLU A 3 44.60 3.30 -53.68
N LEU A 4 44.84 1.99 -53.76
CA LEU A 4 45.45 1.17 -52.72
C LEU A 4 46.95 1.49 -52.64
N ARG A 5 47.48 1.67 -51.42
CA ARG A 5 48.84 1.22 -51.12
C ARG A 5 48.91 0.45 -49.81
N ARG A 6 49.31 -0.81 -49.97
CA ARG A 6 49.53 -1.86 -48.97
C ARG A 6 50.98 -1.84 -48.45
N SER A 7 51.13 -1.99 -47.13
CA SER A 7 51.95 -2.99 -46.41
C SER A 7 53.50 -3.02 -46.49
N LYS A 8 54.16 -2.94 -45.30
CA LYS A 8 55.04 -4.00 -44.72
C LYS A 8 55.57 -3.55 -43.32
N ARG A 9 55.29 -4.27 -42.22
CA ARG A 9 55.99 -5.45 -41.59
C ARG A 9 56.98 -4.95 -40.51
N VAL A 10 57.09 -5.47 -39.28
CA VAL A 10 57.57 -6.79 -38.77
C VAL A 10 57.30 -6.82 -37.25
N ALA A 11 56.43 -7.69 -36.71
CA ALA A 11 56.71 -8.95 -35.99
C ALA A 11 57.61 -8.86 -34.72
N SER A 12 57.09 -9.30 -33.57
CA SER A 12 57.63 -10.41 -32.74
C SER A 12 56.75 -10.72 -31.52
N LYS A 13 56.53 -12.02 -31.29
CA LYS A 13 55.87 -12.73 -30.16
C LYS A 13 56.92 -13.72 -29.61
N PRO A 14 57.01 -14.04 -28.30
CA PRO A 14 56.47 -15.31 -27.71
C PRO A 14 55.86 -15.11 -26.29
N ALA A 15 54.78 -15.79 -25.87
CA ALA A 15 54.65 -17.12 -25.20
C ALA A 15 55.03 -17.12 -23.69
N LYS A 16 54.07 -17.32 -22.76
CA LYS A 16 53.73 -18.57 -22.01
C LYS A 16 54.56 -18.67 -20.71
N GLU A 17 53.98 -18.76 -19.50
CA GLU A 17 53.67 -20.02 -18.80
C GLU A 17 52.96 -19.77 -17.44
N GLU A 18 52.10 -20.70 -17.02
CA GLU A 18 51.49 -20.83 -15.68
C GLU A 18 52.50 -21.33 -14.63
N PRO A 19 52.16 -21.36 -13.32
CA PRO A 19 51.95 -22.69 -12.74
C PRO A 19 50.85 -22.81 -11.65
N SER A 20 50.15 -23.95 -11.69
CA SER A 20 49.56 -24.71 -10.56
C SER A 20 50.71 -25.48 -9.85
N ILE A 21 50.78 -25.88 -8.57
CA ILE A 21 50.00 -26.78 -7.68
C ILE A 21 50.68 -26.59 -6.27
N GLU A 22 50.07 -26.59 -5.07
CA GLU A 22 49.74 -27.74 -4.18
C GLU A 22 49.25 -27.28 -2.79
N GLU A 23 48.35 -28.08 -2.21
CA GLU A 23 47.81 -28.07 -0.83
C GLU A 23 48.87 -28.52 0.22
N PRO A 24 48.72 -28.19 1.53
CA PRO A 24 48.14 -29.17 2.44
C PRO A 24 47.25 -28.62 3.58
N SER A 25 46.23 -29.42 3.90
CA SER A 25 45.33 -29.38 5.06
C SER A 25 46.01 -29.46 6.45
N LYS A 26 45.55 -28.68 7.45
CA LYS A 26 44.91 -29.12 8.74
C LYS A 26 44.98 -28.09 9.90
N LYS A 27 43.78 -27.66 10.35
CA LYS A 27 43.19 -27.89 11.70
C LYS A 27 43.27 -26.80 12.81
N LYS A 28 42.06 -26.27 13.13
CA LYS A 28 41.49 -25.70 14.39
C LYS A 28 41.90 -24.25 14.74
N THR A 29 40.99 -23.32 15.09
CA THR A 29 39.82 -23.42 16.00
C THR A 29 38.79 -22.29 15.77
N LYS A 30 37.49 -22.57 15.98
CA LYS A 30 36.33 -21.64 15.90
C LYS A 30 36.32 -20.58 17.04
N PRO A 31 35.59 -19.46 16.90
CA PRO A 31 34.21 -19.43 17.39
C PRO A 31 33.18 -18.90 16.36
N ALA A 32 31.92 -19.15 16.69
CA ALA A 32 30.76 -19.23 15.82
C ALA A 32 30.32 -17.90 15.19
N VAL A 33 30.32 -17.87 13.86
CA VAL A 33 29.47 -16.97 13.06
C VAL A 33 28.18 -17.74 12.80
N SER A 34 27.09 -17.32 13.41
CA SER A 34 25.77 -17.92 13.23
C SER A 34 25.16 -17.45 11.92
N SER A 35 25.48 -18.20 10.87
CA SER A 35 24.61 -18.55 9.74
C SER A 35 23.68 -17.47 9.16
N GLU A 36 24.21 -16.70 8.22
CA GLU A 36 23.44 -16.30 7.03
C GLU A 36 23.08 -17.57 6.23
N LYS A 37 21.77 -17.79 6.04
CA LYS A 37 21.22 -18.68 5.02
C LYS A 37 20.31 -17.82 4.16
N PRO A 38 20.51 -17.74 2.82
CA PRO A 38 19.58 -17.00 1.98
C PRO A 38 18.20 -17.68 2.03
N ALA A 39 17.20 -16.92 2.44
CA ALA A 39 15.80 -17.33 2.49
C ALA A 39 15.30 -17.69 1.09
N SER A 40 15.18 -18.99 0.81
CA SER A 40 14.57 -19.55 -0.41
C SER A 40 13.52 -20.63 -0.07
N SER A 41 12.92 -20.55 1.11
CA SER A 41 11.69 -21.25 1.46
C SER A 41 10.67 -20.19 1.87
N GLY A 42 9.52 -20.17 1.20
CA GLY A 42 8.43 -19.25 1.56
C GLY A 42 7.85 -19.59 2.93
N LEU A 43 7.26 -18.62 3.60
CA LEU A 43 6.64 -18.77 4.92
C LEU A 43 5.46 -19.75 4.87
N GLU A 44 5.38 -20.70 5.78
CA GLU A 44 4.27 -21.65 5.93
C GLU A 44 3.48 -21.40 7.21
N VAL A 45 2.30 -22.02 7.32
CA VAL A 45 1.49 -21.92 8.53
C VAL A 45 2.28 -22.48 9.72
N GLY A 46 2.37 -21.72 10.80
CA GLY A 46 3.21 -22.01 11.97
C GLY A 46 4.50 -21.19 12.02
N ASP A 47 4.90 -20.53 10.94
CA ASP A 47 6.10 -19.71 10.91
C ASP A 47 5.87 -18.28 11.43
N LYS A 48 6.96 -17.62 11.82
CA LYS A 48 7.00 -16.20 12.21
C LYS A 48 7.61 -15.35 11.10
N ILE A 49 7.28 -14.06 11.07
CA ILE A 49 7.93 -13.11 10.14
C ILE A 49 9.41 -12.93 10.56
N PRO A 50 10.39 -13.07 9.64
CA PRO A 50 11.80 -12.80 9.92
C PRO A 50 12.05 -11.35 10.33
N ASP A 51 13.03 -11.12 11.20
CA ASP A 51 13.35 -9.78 11.70
C ASP A 51 13.89 -8.82 10.60
N ASP A 52 14.26 -9.34 9.42
CA ASP A 52 14.71 -8.55 8.26
C ASP A 52 13.64 -7.58 7.69
N PHE A 53 12.38 -7.72 8.11
CA PHE A 53 11.25 -6.89 7.66
C PHE A 53 10.91 -5.76 8.64
N ALA A 54 11.89 -5.28 9.41
CA ALA A 54 11.71 -4.20 10.37
C ALA A 54 11.60 -2.78 9.75
N ALA A 55 11.93 -2.62 8.45
CA ALA A 55 12.01 -1.32 7.78
C ALA A 55 11.18 -1.27 6.47
N LEU A 56 9.96 -1.83 6.47
CA LEU A 56 9.05 -1.61 5.35
C LEU A 56 8.47 -0.20 5.42
N LEU A 57 8.34 0.48 4.28
CA LEU A 57 7.68 1.78 4.25
C LEU A 57 6.17 1.62 4.12
N ASN A 58 5.41 2.38 4.91
CA ASN A 58 3.98 2.61 4.68
C ASN A 58 3.75 3.71 3.62
N GLN A 59 2.50 4.08 3.42
CA GLN A 59 2.09 5.12 2.49
C GLN A 59 2.64 6.52 2.80
N ASP A 60 2.94 6.80 4.07
CA ASP A 60 3.45 8.08 4.55
C ASP A 60 4.99 8.16 4.53
N ASN A 61 5.66 7.10 4.07
CA ASN A 61 7.11 6.89 4.13
C ASN A 61 7.65 6.71 5.56
N GLU A 62 6.81 6.22 6.46
CA GLU A 62 7.22 5.82 7.80
C GLU A 62 7.62 4.34 7.78
N GLU A 63 8.65 4.01 8.55
CA GLU A 63 9.12 2.64 8.70
C GLU A 63 8.20 1.86 9.65
N VAL A 64 7.66 0.75 9.16
CA VAL A 64 6.83 -0.19 9.91
C VAL A 64 7.66 -1.41 10.24
N ASN A 65 7.86 -1.62 11.54
CA ASN A 65 8.49 -2.83 12.06
C ASN A 65 7.49 -3.99 12.10
N LEU A 66 7.26 -4.62 10.95
CA LEU A 66 6.26 -5.67 10.81
C LEU A 66 6.48 -6.85 11.79
N PRO A 67 7.71 -7.34 12.03
CA PRO A 67 7.98 -8.37 13.05
C PRO A 67 7.61 -7.97 14.47
N GLU A 68 7.71 -6.69 14.83
CA GLU A 68 7.28 -6.18 16.13
C GLU A 68 5.75 -6.08 16.19
N VAL A 69 5.12 -5.50 15.17
CA VAL A 69 3.66 -5.35 15.10
C VAL A 69 2.95 -6.70 15.22
N VAL A 70 3.44 -7.74 14.53
CA VAL A 70 2.84 -9.08 14.66
C VAL A 70 3.02 -9.70 16.05
N LYS A 71 4.02 -9.28 16.83
CA LYS A 71 4.26 -9.77 18.20
C LYS A 71 3.44 -8.97 19.23
N THR A 72 3.16 -7.70 18.98
CA THR A 72 2.46 -6.82 19.92
C THR A 72 0.95 -6.83 19.74
N SER A 73 0.45 -6.91 18.51
CA SER A 73 -0.98 -7.02 18.22
C SER A 73 -1.46 -8.47 18.37
N LYS A 74 -2.65 -8.68 18.95
CA LYS A 74 -3.22 -10.03 19.10
C LYS A 74 -3.38 -10.74 17.75
N TYR A 75 -3.90 -10.01 16.77
CA TYR A 75 -4.03 -10.50 15.40
C TYR A 75 -3.53 -9.47 14.39
N VAL A 76 -2.94 -9.95 13.30
CA VAL A 76 -2.55 -9.11 12.17
C VAL A 76 -3.01 -9.74 10.86
N ILE A 77 -3.78 -8.99 10.08
CA ILE A 77 -4.16 -9.33 8.72
C ILE A 77 -3.22 -8.60 7.76
N ILE A 78 -2.64 -9.34 6.82
CA ILE A 78 -1.94 -8.75 5.67
C ILE A 78 -2.64 -9.23 4.41
N PHE A 79 -3.04 -8.33 3.52
CA PHE A 79 -3.60 -8.70 2.22
C PHE A 79 -2.77 -8.13 1.08
N ALA A 80 -2.35 -9.00 0.15
CA ALA A 80 -1.59 -8.59 -1.03
C ALA A 80 -2.52 -8.33 -2.22
N TYR A 81 -2.20 -7.30 -2.99
CA TYR A 81 -2.90 -6.99 -4.23
C TYR A 81 -1.95 -6.65 -5.39
N PRO A 82 -2.34 -6.95 -6.65
CA PRO A 82 -1.49 -6.71 -7.83
C PRO A 82 -1.06 -5.28 -8.08
N LYS A 83 -1.99 -4.33 -7.92
CA LYS A 83 -1.79 -2.93 -8.25
C LYS A 83 -2.82 -2.03 -7.61
N ALA A 84 -2.37 -0.99 -6.93
CA ALA A 84 -3.19 0.06 -6.33
C ALA A 84 -4.12 0.72 -7.36
N SER A 85 -5.26 1.25 -6.90
CA SER A 85 -6.23 2.00 -7.74
C SER A 85 -6.81 1.23 -8.94
N THR A 86 -6.79 -0.11 -8.93
CA THR A 86 -7.47 -0.94 -9.94
C THR A 86 -8.77 -1.53 -9.40
N GLY A 87 -9.74 -1.88 -10.25
CA GLY A 87 -11.10 -2.25 -9.82
C GLY A 87 -11.16 -3.40 -8.81
N GLY A 88 -10.46 -4.51 -9.08
CA GLY A 88 -10.44 -5.65 -8.15
C GLY A 88 -9.71 -5.37 -6.84
N CYS A 89 -8.67 -4.54 -6.86
CA CYS A 89 -7.92 -4.17 -5.64
C CYS A 89 -8.69 -3.13 -4.83
N THR A 90 -9.43 -2.23 -5.50
CA THR A 90 -10.35 -1.28 -4.87
C THR A 90 -11.45 -2.03 -4.13
N LYS A 91 -12.06 -3.04 -4.77
CA LYS A 91 -13.07 -3.88 -4.12
C LYS A 91 -12.53 -4.58 -2.88
N GLN A 92 -11.31 -5.13 -2.97
CA GLN A 92 -10.67 -5.80 -1.84
C GLN A 92 -10.41 -4.84 -0.67
N LEU A 93 -9.84 -3.67 -0.94
CA LEU A 93 -9.55 -2.65 0.07
C LEU A 93 -10.83 -2.16 0.76
N LEU A 94 -11.87 -1.83 -0.01
CA LEU A 94 -13.15 -1.40 0.54
C LEU A 94 -13.86 -2.50 1.35
N GLY A 95 -13.65 -3.77 0.99
CA GLY A 95 -14.16 -4.90 1.77
C GLY A 95 -13.53 -4.97 3.16
N PHE A 96 -12.21 -4.84 3.25
CA PHE A 96 -11.52 -4.75 4.56
C PHE A 96 -11.92 -3.50 5.34
N GLU A 97 -12.08 -2.36 4.66
CA GLU A 97 -12.52 -1.11 5.28
C GLU A 97 -13.93 -1.24 5.89
N SER A 98 -14.85 -1.92 5.19
CA SER A 98 -16.21 -2.12 5.70
C SER A 98 -16.27 -2.92 7.01
N ASP A 99 -15.25 -3.73 7.28
CA ASP A 99 -15.10 -4.53 8.49
C ASP A 99 -14.09 -3.92 9.48
N TYR A 100 -13.54 -2.74 9.21
CA TYR A 100 -12.43 -2.17 9.97
C TYR A 100 -12.78 -1.84 11.42
N ALA A 101 -13.99 -1.35 11.68
CA ALA A 101 -14.47 -1.14 13.05
C ALA A 101 -14.43 -2.44 13.87
N PHE A 102 -14.87 -3.56 13.28
CA PHE A 102 -14.80 -4.87 13.92
C PHE A 102 -13.35 -5.29 14.20
N TYR A 103 -12.44 -5.05 13.26
CA TYR A 103 -11.02 -5.35 13.44
C TYR A 103 -10.41 -4.52 14.58
N LYS A 104 -10.69 -3.22 14.61
CA LYS A 104 -10.22 -2.31 15.67
C LYS A 104 -10.73 -2.72 17.05
N ASP A 105 -12.01 -3.07 17.17
CA ASP A 105 -12.62 -3.46 18.44
C ASP A 105 -12.09 -4.80 18.99
N ASN A 106 -11.44 -5.62 18.16
CA ASN A 106 -10.92 -6.93 18.52
C ASN A 106 -9.38 -7.02 18.44
N ASP A 107 -8.68 -5.89 18.52
CA ASP A 107 -7.21 -5.82 18.49
C ASP A 107 -6.59 -6.49 17.25
N VAL A 108 -7.23 -6.29 16.09
CA VAL A 108 -6.78 -6.79 14.80
C VAL A 108 -6.16 -5.63 14.00
N THR A 109 -4.87 -5.70 13.74
CA THR A 109 -4.19 -4.76 12.84
C THR A 109 -4.32 -5.22 11.38
N VAL A 110 -4.65 -4.32 10.46
CA VAL A 110 -4.81 -4.64 9.04
C VAL A 110 -3.77 -3.90 8.20
N PHE A 111 -3.12 -4.61 7.29
CA PHE A 111 -2.21 -4.02 6.31
C PHE A 111 -2.56 -4.43 4.89
N GLY A 112 -2.63 -3.45 3.99
CA GLY A 112 -2.58 -3.71 2.56
C GLY A 112 -1.14 -3.78 2.07
N LEU A 113 -0.82 -4.70 1.15
CA LEU A 113 0.55 -4.91 0.66
C LEU A 113 0.59 -4.94 -0.88
N SER A 114 1.48 -4.16 -1.48
CA SER A 114 1.75 -4.22 -2.92
C SER A 114 3.20 -3.83 -3.25
N ALA A 115 3.56 -3.90 -4.54
CA ALA A 115 4.84 -3.39 -5.02
C ALA A 115 4.77 -1.94 -5.52
N ASP A 116 3.63 -1.26 -5.32
CA ASP A 116 3.49 0.16 -5.62
C ASP A 116 4.28 1.02 -4.61
N SER A 117 4.73 2.20 -5.04
CA SER A 117 5.50 3.12 -4.18
C SER A 117 4.64 3.71 -3.05
N PRO A 118 5.26 4.23 -1.96
CA PRO A 118 4.52 4.90 -0.87
C PRO A 118 3.55 5.97 -1.38
N LYS A 119 3.98 6.78 -2.35
CA LYS A 119 3.13 7.83 -2.96
C LYS A 119 1.90 7.26 -3.68
N ALA A 120 2.04 6.14 -4.38
CA ALA A 120 0.92 5.49 -5.05
C ALA A 120 -0.03 4.85 -4.04
N GLN A 121 0.52 4.27 -2.97
CA GLN A 121 -0.25 3.77 -1.83
C GLN A 121 -1.06 4.88 -1.15
N LYS A 122 -0.42 6.02 -0.85
CA LYS A 122 -1.09 7.18 -0.23
C LYS A 122 -2.25 7.69 -1.06
N THR A 123 -2.02 7.88 -2.36
CA THR A 123 -3.06 8.29 -3.30
C THR A 123 -4.23 7.30 -3.32
N PHE A 124 -3.95 6.00 -3.18
CA PHE A 124 -4.97 4.97 -3.18
C PHE A 124 -5.76 4.94 -1.87
N GLN A 125 -5.07 5.03 -0.73
CA GLN A 125 -5.67 5.12 0.61
C GLN A 125 -6.60 6.34 0.71
N GLU A 126 -6.10 7.54 0.39
CA GLU A 126 -6.86 8.80 0.47
C GLU A 126 -8.10 8.77 -0.45
N LYS A 127 -7.97 8.27 -1.69
CA LYS A 127 -9.09 8.19 -2.63
C LYS A 127 -10.18 7.21 -2.22
N LYS A 128 -9.86 6.26 -1.33
CA LYS A 128 -10.79 5.23 -0.88
C LYS A 128 -11.19 5.36 0.58
N GLY A 129 -10.57 6.29 1.31
CA GLY A 129 -10.84 6.52 2.72
C GLY A 129 -10.50 5.31 3.58
N ALA A 130 -9.40 4.61 3.27
CA ALA A 130 -8.96 3.50 4.12
C ALA A 130 -8.31 4.03 5.41
N GLU A 131 -8.75 3.53 6.57
CA GLU A 131 -8.26 3.94 7.89
C GLU A 131 -7.06 3.12 8.40
N PHE A 132 -6.55 2.20 7.57
CA PHE A 132 -5.40 1.34 7.88
C PHE A 132 -4.24 1.54 6.89
N ASP A 133 -3.06 1.08 7.30
CA ASP A 133 -1.81 1.29 6.57
C ASP A 133 -1.67 0.42 5.32
N LEU A 134 -1.05 1.00 4.29
CA LEU A 134 -0.71 0.34 3.04
C LEU A 134 0.82 0.28 2.88
N LEU A 135 1.37 -0.92 3.02
CA LEU A 135 2.79 -1.21 2.90
C LEU A 135 3.25 -1.23 1.44
N SER A 136 4.43 -0.65 1.21
CA SER A 136 5.12 -0.63 -0.08
C SER A 136 6.29 -1.62 -0.05
N ASP A 137 6.25 -2.64 -0.91
CA ASP A 137 7.33 -3.64 -1.11
C ASP A 137 7.77 -3.67 -2.60
N PRO A 138 8.49 -2.64 -3.10
CA PRO A 138 8.85 -2.53 -4.52
C PRO A 138 9.72 -3.69 -5.02
N GLU A 139 10.55 -4.24 -4.13
CA GLU A 139 11.44 -5.38 -4.43
C GLU A 139 10.73 -6.74 -4.36
N LYS A 140 9.49 -6.77 -3.86
CA LYS A 140 8.68 -7.98 -3.66
C LYS A 140 9.38 -8.99 -2.74
N LYS A 141 10.13 -8.51 -1.74
CA LYS A 141 10.83 -9.36 -0.77
C LYS A 141 9.83 -10.03 0.16
N LEU A 142 8.95 -9.23 0.79
CA LEU A 142 7.90 -9.74 1.67
C LEU A 142 6.85 -10.50 0.87
N ILE A 143 6.42 -9.95 -0.27
CA ILE A 143 5.47 -10.61 -1.19
C ILE A 143 6.01 -11.98 -1.65
N GLY A 144 7.32 -12.06 -1.91
CA GLY A 144 8.01 -13.30 -2.27
C GLY A 144 8.04 -14.30 -1.13
N LEU A 145 8.45 -13.85 0.06
CA LEU A 145 8.49 -14.66 1.27
C LEU A 145 7.11 -15.26 1.59
N LEU A 146 6.05 -14.46 1.48
CA LEU A 146 4.69 -14.91 1.74
C LEU A 146 4.10 -15.81 0.64
N GLY A 147 4.84 -16.05 -0.46
CA GLY A 147 4.45 -16.96 -1.54
C GLY A 147 3.53 -16.36 -2.59
N ALA A 148 3.31 -15.04 -2.56
CA ALA A 148 2.41 -14.33 -3.48
C ALA A 148 3.08 -13.80 -4.74
N LYS A 149 4.38 -14.04 -4.97
CA LYS A 149 5.03 -13.65 -6.23
C LYS A 149 4.50 -14.47 -7.41
N LYS A 150 4.20 -13.80 -8.54
CA LYS A 150 3.80 -14.42 -9.81
C LYS A 150 4.89 -14.21 -10.87
N SER A 151 5.26 -15.28 -11.58
CA SER A 151 6.22 -15.25 -12.69
C SER A 151 5.52 -14.84 -14.01
N PRO A 152 6.13 -14.03 -14.91
CA PRO A 152 7.47 -13.43 -14.84
C PRO A 152 7.54 -12.14 -14.01
N SER A 153 6.42 -11.43 -13.85
CA SER A 153 6.30 -10.30 -12.93
C SER A 153 4.85 -10.11 -12.54
N GLY A 154 4.55 -10.18 -11.24
CA GLY A 154 3.22 -9.93 -10.72
C GLY A 154 3.08 -10.35 -9.26
N ILE A 155 1.90 -10.09 -8.72
CA ILE A 155 1.51 -10.45 -7.36
C ILE A 155 0.20 -11.23 -7.48
N LYS A 156 0.13 -12.37 -6.79
CA LYS A 156 -1.11 -13.12 -6.59
C LYS A 156 -1.88 -12.39 -5.49
N ARG A 157 -3.16 -12.10 -5.73
CA ARG A 157 -4.03 -11.60 -4.67
C ARG A 157 -4.15 -12.67 -3.60
N SER A 158 -3.89 -12.31 -2.36
CA SER A 158 -3.73 -13.24 -1.25
C SER A 158 -4.02 -12.54 0.08
N HIS A 159 -4.26 -13.29 1.14
CA HIS A 159 -4.23 -12.77 2.50
C HIS A 159 -3.58 -13.75 3.48
N TRP A 160 -3.10 -13.21 4.58
CA TRP A 160 -2.49 -13.94 5.68
C TRP A 160 -3.03 -13.40 6.99
N ILE A 161 -3.14 -14.30 7.98
CA ILE A 161 -3.54 -13.93 9.34
C ILE A 161 -2.48 -14.46 10.29
N PHE A 162 -1.87 -13.55 11.03
CA PHE A 162 -0.99 -13.85 12.14
C PHE A 162 -1.79 -13.73 13.44
N ALA A 163 -1.57 -14.66 14.36
CA ALA A 163 -2.05 -14.58 15.73
C ALA A 163 -0.87 -14.78 16.66
N ASP A 164 -0.67 -13.87 17.61
CA ASP A 164 0.42 -13.94 18.59
C ASP A 164 1.80 -14.13 17.93
N GLY A 165 2.05 -13.40 16.84
CA GLY A 165 3.30 -13.44 16.07
C GLY A 165 3.50 -14.66 15.17
N VAL A 166 2.51 -15.55 15.05
CA VAL A 166 2.60 -16.80 14.28
C VAL A 166 1.59 -16.82 13.15
N LEU A 167 2.01 -17.22 11.95
CA LEU A 167 1.13 -17.37 10.79
C LEU A 167 0.13 -18.51 11.03
N LYS A 168 -1.17 -18.19 11.08
CA LYS A 168 -2.25 -19.18 11.24
C LYS A 168 -2.93 -19.51 9.91
N VAL A 169 -3.04 -18.52 9.02
CA VAL A 169 -3.85 -18.62 7.80
C VAL A 169 -3.04 -18.09 6.64
N LYS A 170 -3.01 -18.84 5.55
CA LYS A 170 -2.31 -18.48 4.32
C LYS A 170 -3.19 -18.83 3.12
N GLU A 171 -3.79 -17.82 2.52
CA GLU A 171 -4.67 -17.97 1.37
C GLU A 171 -4.05 -17.29 0.15
N ILE A 172 -3.69 -18.09 -0.86
CA ILE A 172 -2.95 -17.63 -2.04
C ILE A 172 -3.80 -17.71 -3.30
N GLN A 173 -3.74 -16.65 -4.12
CA GLN A 173 -4.43 -16.58 -5.42
C GLN A 173 -5.95 -16.69 -5.31
N ILE A 174 -6.52 -15.76 -4.55
CA ILE A 174 -7.95 -15.66 -4.26
C ILE A 174 -8.60 -14.45 -4.94
N SER A 175 -9.93 -14.47 -5.03
CA SER A 175 -10.70 -13.31 -5.51
C SER A 175 -10.74 -12.18 -4.46
N PRO A 176 -11.15 -10.95 -4.84
CA PRO A 176 -11.36 -9.88 -3.86
C PRO A 176 -12.32 -10.28 -2.75
N ASP A 177 -13.48 -10.82 -3.12
CA ASP A 177 -14.55 -11.25 -2.21
C ASP A 177 -14.07 -12.31 -1.21
N ALA A 178 -13.42 -13.36 -1.73
CA ALA A 178 -12.88 -14.42 -0.89
C ALA A 178 -11.80 -13.91 0.07
N SER A 179 -11.13 -12.80 -0.24
CA SER A 179 -10.10 -12.23 0.62
C SER A 179 -10.68 -11.61 1.89
N TYR A 180 -11.58 -10.62 1.79
CA TYR A 180 -12.06 -9.93 2.98
C TYR A 180 -13.09 -10.78 3.74
N GLU A 181 -13.98 -11.50 3.03
CA GLU A 181 -14.95 -12.39 3.69
C GLU A 181 -14.28 -13.57 4.38
N GLY A 182 -13.25 -14.15 3.74
CA GLY A 182 -12.47 -15.24 4.30
C GLY A 182 -11.72 -14.78 5.55
N ALA A 183 -11.06 -13.62 5.47
CA ALA A 183 -10.32 -13.06 6.60
C ALA A 183 -11.23 -12.76 7.80
N LYS A 184 -12.39 -12.13 7.59
CA LYS A 184 -13.37 -11.87 8.65
C LYS A 184 -13.82 -13.16 9.34
N LYS A 185 -14.25 -14.15 8.56
CA LYS A 185 -14.72 -15.45 9.09
C LYS A 185 -13.65 -16.15 9.92
N GLU A 186 -12.40 -16.06 9.50
CA GLU A 186 -11.31 -16.75 10.17
C GLU A 186 -10.89 -16.02 11.46
N ILE A 187 -10.87 -14.69 11.46
CA ILE A 187 -10.72 -13.90 12.70
C ILE A 187 -11.85 -14.21 13.69
N GLU A 188 -13.12 -14.25 13.24
CA GLU A 188 -14.24 -14.59 14.13
C GLU A 188 -14.08 -15.98 14.77
N LYS A 189 -13.53 -16.96 14.04
CA LYS A 189 -13.24 -18.29 14.58
C LYS A 189 -12.10 -18.24 15.60
N LEU A 190 -11.01 -17.52 15.31
CA LEU A 190 -9.88 -17.37 16.22
C LEU A 190 -10.31 -16.71 17.53
N ILE A 191 -11.10 -15.63 17.46
CA ILE A 191 -11.64 -14.94 18.64
C ILE A 191 -12.55 -15.86 19.46
N LYS A 192 -13.43 -16.63 18.81
CA LYS A 192 -14.29 -17.61 19.49
C LYS A 192 -13.47 -18.72 20.16
N GLY A 193 -12.41 -19.18 19.50
CA GLY A 193 -11.48 -20.18 20.03
C GLY A 193 -10.77 -19.68 21.29
N ASP A 194 -10.29 -18.43 21.28
CA ASP A 194 -9.61 -17.81 22.42
C ASP A 194 -10.59 -17.61 23.59
N LYS A 195 -11.83 -17.15 23.33
CA LYS A 195 -12.88 -17.05 24.38
C LYS A 195 -13.24 -18.40 25.01
N ASN A 196 -13.14 -19.50 24.27
CA ASN A 196 -13.40 -20.84 24.80
C ASN A 196 -12.20 -21.42 25.56
N GLY A 197 -10.99 -20.88 25.34
CA GLY A 197 -9.78 -21.20 26.12
C GLY A 197 -9.67 -20.43 27.43
N ASP A 198 -10.24 -19.22 27.49
CA ASP A 198 -10.22 -18.33 28.66
C ASP A 198 -11.38 -18.57 29.65
N ALA A 199 -12.34 -19.43 29.31
CA ALA A 199 -13.50 -19.79 30.14
C ALA A 199 -13.18 -20.71 31.35
N ALA A 200 -11.95 -20.62 31.88
CA ALA A 200 -11.56 -21.11 33.20
C ALA A 200 -11.10 -19.94 34.09
N THR A 201 -11.80 -18.80 34.06
CA THR A 201 -12.00 -17.95 35.23
C THR A 201 -13.39 -17.34 35.12
N LYS A 202 -14.27 -17.80 36.01
CA LYS A 202 -15.57 -17.20 36.26
C LYS A 202 -15.37 -15.73 36.61
N GLU A 203 -16.07 -14.85 35.90
CA GLU A 203 -17.05 -13.97 36.53
C GLU A 203 -18.07 -13.53 35.48
N GLU A 204 -19.33 -13.85 35.78
CA GLU A 204 -20.55 -13.41 35.11
C GLU A 204 -21.36 -12.67 36.21
N PRO A 205 -22.39 -11.89 35.88
CA PRO A 205 -22.32 -10.46 35.58
C PRO A 205 -23.05 -9.61 36.64
N GLU A 206 -22.71 -8.32 36.81
CA GLU A 206 -23.64 -7.38 37.46
C GLU A 206 -24.42 -6.56 36.42
N LYS A 207 -25.70 -6.93 36.33
CA LYS A 207 -26.81 -6.19 35.77
C LYS A 207 -27.28 -5.19 36.83
N VAL A 208 -27.27 -3.90 36.54
CA VAL A 208 -28.12 -2.92 37.24
C VAL A 208 -28.80 -2.04 36.20
N GLU A 209 -30.06 -2.39 35.96
CA GLU A 209 -31.10 -1.48 35.50
C GLU A 209 -31.42 -0.54 36.68
N ASP A 210 -31.49 0.77 36.45
CA ASP A 210 -32.33 1.65 37.26
C ASP A 210 -32.93 2.72 36.35
N GLU A 211 -34.24 2.60 36.17
CA GLU A 211 -35.12 3.56 35.54
C GLU A 211 -36.00 4.11 36.68
N GLU A 212 -35.83 5.36 37.08
CA GLU A 212 -36.91 6.09 37.77
C GLU A 212 -36.89 7.60 37.44
N LYS A 213 -38.11 8.13 37.41
CA LYS A 213 -38.64 9.34 36.78
C LYS A 213 -39.27 10.24 37.86
N ALA A 214 -39.11 11.57 37.75
CA ALA A 214 -40.05 12.66 38.13
C ALA A 214 -39.26 13.99 38.34
N GLU A 215 -39.53 15.10 37.64
CA GLU A 215 -40.60 16.12 37.89
C GLU A 215 -40.46 16.73 39.32
N THR A 216 -40.34 18.04 39.61
CA THR A 216 -40.99 19.28 39.11
C THR A 216 -40.33 20.55 39.71
N GLU A 217 -40.44 21.68 38.97
CA GLU A 217 -40.70 23.09 39.38
C GLU A 217 -39.82 23.85 40.39
N ALA A 218 -39.28 25.01 39.97
CA ALA A 218 -39.73 26.34 40.42
C ALA A 218 -39.00 27.53 39.74
N GLU A 219 -39.80 28.41 39.15
CA GLU A 219 -39.54 29.76 38.64
C GLU A 219 -39.18 30.79 39.77
N PRO A 220 -38.67 32.03 39.51
CA PRO A 220 -39.47 33.09 38.87
C PRO A 220 -38.76 34.18 38.00
N LYS A 221 -39.47 34.65 36.96
CA LYS A 221 -39.96 36.04 36.69
C LYS A 221 -38.93 37.21 36.67
N ALA A 222 -38.89 38.19 35.76
CA ALA A 222 -39.56 38.64 34.53
C ALA A 222 -38.56 39.67 33.89
N GLU A 223 -38.59 40.05 32.61
CA GLU A 223 -39.34 41.22 32.13
C GLU A 223 -39.07 41.38 30.61
N GLU A 224 -40.13 41.34 29.81
CA GLU A 224 -40.22 41.78 28.39
C GLU A 224 -40.20 43.34 28.33
N PRO A 225 -39.96 44.05 27.19
CA PRO A 225 -40.73 43.76 25.96
C PRO A 225 -40.20 44.26 24.58
N LYS A 226 -41.05 43.98 23.57
CA LYS A 226 -41.37 44.72 22.31
C LYS A 226 -40.60 44.39 21.01
N GLU A 227 -41.29 43.73 20.07
CA GLU A 227 -41.88 44.28 18.79
C GLU A 227 -40.84 44.23 17.64
N ASP A 228 -41.08 43.79 16.41
CA ASP A 228 -42.29 43.57 15.61
C ASP A 228 -41.94 42.63 14.42
N GLU A 229 -42.93 41.92 13.89
CA GLU A 229 -42.96 41.02 12.72
C GLU A 229 -42.92 41.84 11.37
N PRO A 230 -43.25 41.34 10.14
CA PRO A 230 -43.30 39.98 9.56
C PRO A 230 -42.75 39.81 8.09
N LYS A 231 -42.49 38.54 7.73
CA LYS A 231 -42.95 37.71 6.55
C LYS A 231 -43.10 38.28 5.11
N ALA A 232 -42.57 37.55 4.10
CA ALA A 232 -43.27 37.00 2.89
C ALA A 232 -42.31 36.59 1.72
N GLU A 233 -42.42 35.34 1.22
CA GLU A 233 -42.75 34.88 -0.17
C GLU A 233 -41.64 35.04 -1.24
N GLU A 234 -41.03 33.95 -1.76
CA GLU A 234 -41.40 33.01 -2.86
C GLU A 234 -40.69 33.35 -4.19
N GLU A 235 -40.25 32.30 -4.94
CA GLU A 235 -39.37 32.27 -6.13
C GLU A 235 -39.89 33.08 -7.36
N PRO A 236 -39.08 33.33 -8.43
CA PRO A 236 -38.89 32.33 -9.52
C PRO A 236 -37.58 32.37 -10.37
N LYS A 237 -37.38 31.25 -11.08
CA LYS A 237 -36.78 30.90 -12.41
C LYS A 237 -36.00 31.88 -13.32
N GLU A 238 -35.05 31.26 -14.05
CA GLU A 238 -34.50 31.50 -15.43
C GLU A 238 -33.85 32.89 -15.68
N GLU A 239 -32.77 33.09 -16.43
CA GLU A 239 -32.42 32.64 -17.78
C GLU A 239 -30.91 32.92 -18.08
N LYS A 240 -30.39 32.30 -19.13
CA LYS A 240 -29.10 32.55 -19.77
C LYS A 240 -28.94 34.02 -20.20
N GLU A 241 -27.70 34.51 -20.22
CA GLU A 241 -27.31 35.46 -21.27
C GLU A 241 -25.86 35.21 -21.75
N GLU A 242 -25.78 34.89 -23.05
CA GLU A 242 -24.58 34.85 -23.87
C GLU A 242 -24.38 36.27 -24.45
N ALA A 243 -23.21 36.87 -24.26
CA ALA A 243 -22.84 38.09 -24.99
C ALA A 243 -21.71 37.77 -25.99
N LYS A 244 -22.12 37.52 -27.23
CA LYS A 244 -21.32 37.56 -28.45
C LYS A 244 -21.42 38.99 -29.01
N VAL A 245 -20.29 39.67 -29.20
CA VAL A 245 -20.23 40.85 -30.08
C VAL A 245 -19.38 40.48 -31.28
N GLU A 246 -20.02 40.46 -32.44
CA GLU A 246 -19.41 40.44 -33.76
C GLU A 246 -19.17 41.89 -34.18
N ASP A 247 -17.96 42.22 -34.63
CA ASP A 247 -17.75 43.31 -35.59
C ASP A 247 -16.86 42.78 -36.72
N ASN A 248 -17.30 43.08 -37.93
CA ASN A 248 -16.91 42.46 -39.18
C ASN A 248 -16.14 43.52 -39.99
N GLY A 249 -14.88 43.27 -40.32
CA GLY A 249 -14.01 44.24 -40.99
C GLY A 249 -13.06 43.57 -41.96
N GLU A 250 -13.59 43.26 -43.14
CA GLU A 250 -12.88 42.84 -44.35
C GLU A 250 -11.91 43.94 -44.81
N THR A 251 -10.63 43.62 -45.03
CA THR A 251 -9.83 44.15 -46.17
C THR A 251 -8.53 43.36 -46.40
N LYS A 252 -8.46 42.87 -47.62
CA LYS A 252 -7.38 42.35 -48.45
C LYS A 252 -6.19 43.32 -48.55
N GLU A 253 -4.95 42.82 -48.48
CA GLU A 253 -3.85 43.04 -49.46
C GLU A 253 -2.50 42.43 -48.98
N GLU A 254 -2.03 41.41 -49.71
CA GLU A 254 -0.59 41.20 -50.02
C GLU A 254 -0.16 42.30 -51.02
N PRO A 255 1.13 42.73 -51.16
CA PRO A 255 2.26 41.81 -51.37
C PRO A 255 3.68 42.30 -50.96
N LYS A 256 4.68 41.39 -51.11
CA LYS A 256 6.10 41.64 -51.51
C LYS A 256 6.98 42.47 -50.53
N ASP A 257 8.30 42.32 -50.38
CA ASP A 257 9.38 41.83 -51.24
C ASP A 257 10.66 41.59 -50.40
N ALA A 258 11.60 40.90 -51.05
CA ALA A 258 13.02 40.65 -50.78
C ALA A 258 13.82 41.38 -49.68
N SER A 259 14.71 40.63 -49.00
CA SER A 259 16.13 40.96 -48.68
C SER A 259 16.75 39.80 -47.87
N THR A 260 17.97 39.29 -48.01
CA THR A 260 19.09 39.45 -48.96
C THR A 260 20.05 38.28 -48.66
N GLU A 261 20.53 37.65 -49.72
CA GLU A 261 21.58 36.62 -49.75
C GLU A 261 22.98 37.26 -49.65
N ASP A 262 24.01 36.42 -49.44
CA ASP A 262 25.42 36.62 -49.83
C ASP A 262 26.47 37.00 -48.75
N LYS A 263 27.27 35.99 -48.35
CA LYS A 263 28.72 35.92 -48.63
C LYS A 263 29.27 34.58 -48.12
N LYS A 264 29.60 33.62 -48.99
CA LYS A 264 30.73 33.53 -49.93
C LYS A 264 32.01 33.00 -49.28
N GLU A 265 32.25 31.74 -49.66
CA GLU A 265 33.45 30.93 -49.66
C GLU A 265 34.59 31.57 -50.49
N SER A 266 35.83 31.42 -50.06
CA SER A 266 37.00 31.37 -50.96
C SER A 266 38.26 30.90 -50.23
N GLU A 267 38.80 29.80 -50.76
CA GLU A 267 40.22 29.38 -50.87
C GLU A 267 41.08 29.15 -49.62
#